data_AF-A0A497GWT2-F1
#
_entry.id   AF-A0A497GWT2-F1
#
_cell.length_a   1.000
_cell.length_b   1.000
_cell.length_c   1.000
_cell.angle_alpha   90.00
_cell.angle_beta   90.00
_cell.angle_gamma   90.00
#
_symmetry.space_group_name_H-M   'P 1'
#
loop_
_entity.id
_entity.type
_entity.pdbx_description
1 polymer ?
#
loop_
_entity_poly.entity_id
_entity_poly.type
_entity_poly.pdbx_seq_one_letter_code
_entity_poly.pdbx_strand_id
1 'polypeptide(L)'
;MRTLELDEGLRGRCSGHLAKRLSLAGMGRPADGFLELHPIEALLVLERGTAVGRLGGRAITFEEALSRLASSDPRAFDLYLAYRDLRMMGLKPRPGDGHLILGGARMDVLRPEDPLPVRELEEVRETEIRFLAVPDREGDVTYYELRGVGHLEGSFPLPRGGIVVEALGDRYLVSGGRGELEQLMYGVRTEFGLILSQEEYSFLHKLGLARGPNPIRGPFDEIYSTLRMWGTAPKSGLKFGALYRVYAGPSSRHSEWLVSPASSVSDISTLAGLARVAHAVRKVLLLWIGGRSKMVSVRWTKRPTAPP
;
A
#
# COMPACT_ATOMS: atom_id res chain seq x y z
N MET A 1 17.12 -29.36 -30.34
CA MET A 1 16.20 -28.80 -29.32
C MET A 1 17.02 -27.91 -28.39
N ARG A 2 16.51 -26.75 -27.95
CA ARG A 2 17.26 -25.89 -27.01
C ARG A 2 17.11 -26.48 -25.61
N THR A 3 18.22 -26.64 -24.89
CA THR A 3 18.23 -27.23 -23.53
C THR A 3 18.46 -26.13 -22.50
N LEU A 4 17.80 -26.27 -21.35
CA LEU A 4 18.06 -25.50 -20.13
C LEU A 4 18.53 -26.49 -19.07
N GLU A 5 19.81 -26.41 -18.68
CA GLU A 5 20.34 -27.22 -17.58
C GLU A 5 19.92 -26.60 -16.25
N LEU A 6 19.43 -27.40 -15.32
CA LEU A 6 18.91 -27.00 -14.02
C LEU A 6 19.75 -27.65 -12.92
N ASP A 7 20.06 -26.90 -11.87
CA ASP A 7 20.61 -27.45 -10.63
C ASP A 7 19.48 -27.92 -9.67
N GLU A 8 19.85 -28.47 -8.51
CA GLU A 8 18.86 -28.94 -7.51
C GLU A 8 17.95 -27.82 -6.98
N GLY A 9 18.42 -26.57 -6.99
CA GLY A 9 17.63 -25.38 -6.67
C GLY A 9 16.85 -24.82 -7.85
N LEU A 10 16.84 -25.52 -8.99
CA LEU A 10 16.23 -25.13 -10.26
C LEU A 10 16.77 -23.83 -10.87
N ARG A 11 17.99 -23.41 -10.51
CA ARG A 11 18.67 -22.35 -11.25
C ARG A 11 19.02 -22.87 -12.63
N GLY A 12 18.65 -22.09 -13.64
CA GLY A 12 18.82 -22.48 -15.03
C GLY A 12 20.13 -21.98 -15.61
N ARG A 13 20.79 -22.78 -16.46
CA ARG A 13 21.95 -22.38 -17.24
C ARG A 13 21.74 -22.73 -18.70
N CYS A 14 21.99 -21.76 -19.56
CA CYS A 14 21.93 -21.97 -21.01
C CYS A 14 22.95 -21.12 -21.75
N SER A 15 23.28 -21.51 -22.98
CA SER A 15 24.27 -20.82 -23.82
C SER A 15 23.76 -20.62 -25.26
N GLY A 16 24.57 -19.98 -26.10
CA GLY A 16 24.30 -19.80 -27.52
C GLY A 16 23.03 -19.01 -27.82
N HIS A 17 22.26 -19.47 -28.81
CA HIS A 17 21.05 -18.76 -29.26
C HIS A 17 20.00 -18.65 -28.15
N LEU A 18 19.85 -19.66 -27.28
CA LEU A 18 18.86 -19.58 -26.20
C LEU A 18 19.21 -18.45 -25.24
N ALA A 19 20.46 -18.40 -24.77
CA ALA A 19 20.96 -17.34 -23.91
C ALA A 19 20.75 -15.95 -24.52
N LYS A 20 21.12 -15.75 -25.79
CA LYS A 20 20.92 -14.46 -26.48
C LYS A 20 19.43 -14.06 -26.52
N ARG A 21 18.53 -15.01 -26.82
CA ARG A 21 17.08 -14.74 -26.87
C ARG A 21 16.53 -14.34 -25.49
N LEU A 22 16.88 -15.08 -24.44
CA LEU A 22 16.37 -14.83 -23.09
C LEU A 22 16.92 -13.51 -22.53
N SER A 23 18.20 -13.23 -22.76
CA SER A 23 18.82 -11.97 -22.36
C SER A 23 18.16 -10.75 -23.03
N LEU A 24 17.87 -10.80 -24.34
CA LEU A 24 17.11 -9.72 -25.03
C LEU A 24 15.68 -9.55 -24.46
N ALA A 25 15.08 -10.65 -23.99
CA ALA A 25 13.80 -10.63 -23.30
C ALA A 25 13.89 -10.13 -21.84
N GLY A 26 15.07 -9.72 -21.37
CA GLY A 26 15.32 -9.21 -20.02
C GLY A 26 15.32 -10.29 -18.93
N MET A 27 15.61 -11.54 -19.30
CA MET A 27 15.75 -12.65 -18.34
C MET A 27 17.20 -13.04 -18.12
N GLY A 28 17.46 -13.52 -16.91
CA GLY A 28 18.72 -14.06 -16.49
C GLY A 28 19.80 -13.01 -16.29
N ARG A 29 20.95 -13.48 -15.82
CA ARG A 29 22.16 -12.70 -15.62
C ARG A 29 23.31 -13.33 -16.42
N PRO A 30 24.04 -12.55 -17.22
CA PRO A 30 25.25 -13.05 -17.86
C PRO A 30 26.25 -13.53 -16.80
N ALA A 31 26.82 -14.71 -17.03
CA ALA A 31 27.92 -15.29 -16.28
C ALA A 31 28.98 -15.81 -17.28
N ASP A 32 30.13 -16.28 -16.78
CA ASP A 32 31.24 -16.70 -17.63
C ASP A 32 30.84 -17.85 -18.60
N GLY A 33 30.55 -17.48 -19.84
CA GLY A 33 30.22 -18.41 -20.93
C GLY A 33 28.76 -18.88 -21.01
N PHE A 34 27.88 -18.45 -20.10
CA PHE A 34 26.47 -18.84 -20.10
C PHE A 34 25.56 -17.74 -19.52
N LEU A 35 24.24 -17.91 -19.70
CA LEU A 35 23.22 -17.11 -19.02
C LEU A 35 22.65 -17.93 -17.87
N GLU A 36 22.71 -17.36 -16.66
CA GLU A 36 22.07 -17.94 -15.48
C GLU A 36 20.65 -17.40 -15.32
N LEU A 37 19.67 -18.27 -15.10
CA LEU A 37 18.27 -17.94 -14.85
C LEU A 37 17.94 -18.18 -13.38
N HIS A 38 17.16 -17.27 -12.80
CA HIS A 38 16.50 -17.51 -11.53
C HIS A 38 15.50 -18.67 -11.64
N PRO A 39 15.23 -19.44 -10.57
CA PRO A 39 14.26 -20.55 -10.61
C PRO A 39 12.89 -20.16 -11.18
N ILE A 40 12.39 -18.98 -10.80
CA ILE A 40 11.14 -18.40 -11.32
C ILE A 40 11.19 -18.12 -12.83
N GLU A 41 12.34 -17.68 -13.36
CA GLU A 41 12.51 -17.48 -14.81
C GLU A 41 12.59 -18.82 -15.54
N ALA A 42 13.27 -19.81 -14.94
CA ALA A 42 13.36 -21.17 -15.47
C ALA A 42 11.98 -21.81 -15.57
N LEU A 43 11.13 -21.67 -14.55
CA LEU A 43 9.73 -22.13 -14.59
C LEU A 43 8.98 -21.56 -15.79
N LEU A 44 9.10 -20.26 -16.06
CA LEU A 44 8.45 -19.62 -17.22
C LEU A 44 9.00 -20.16 -18.55
N VAL A 45 10.30 -20.49 -18.62
CA VAL A 45 10.90 -21.11 -19.82
C VAL A 45 10.32 -22.50 -20.07
N LEU A 46 10.12 -23.30 -19.01
CA LEU A 46 9.51 -24.62 -19.09
C LEU A 46 8.02 -24.54 -19.45
N GLU A 47 7.25 -23.69 -18.77
CA GLU A 47 5.81 -23.47 -19.03
C GLU A 47 5.57 -23.12 -20.51
N ARG A 48 6.39 -22.23 -21.07
CA ARG A 48 6.25 -21.77 -22.45
C ARG A 48 6.83 -22.73 -23.49
N GLY A 49 7.37 -23.88 -23.09
CA GLY A 49 8.08 -24.80 -24.01
C GLY A 49 9.25 -24.13 -24.73
N THR A 50 9.85 -23.10 -24.12
CA THR A 50 10.89 -22.26 -24.73
C THR A 50 12.21 -23.02 -24.86
N ALA A 51 12.44 -23.98 -23.96
CA ALA A 51 13.55 -24.94 -23.96
C ALA A 51 13.12 -26.21 -23.20
N VAL A 52 13.83 -27.32 -23.41
CA VAL A 52 13.67 -28.54 -22.60
C VAL A 52 14.55 -28.43 -21.36
N GLY A 53 13.94 -28.50 -20.17
CA GLY A 53 14.65 -28.54 -18.91
C GLY A 53 15.34 -29.89 -18.68
N ARG A 54 16.57 -29.88 -18.18
CA ARG A 54 17.27 -31.06 -17.71
C ARG A 54 17.79 -30.86 -16.29
N LEU A 55 17.50 -31.81 -15.41
CA LEU A 55 18.01 -31.86 -14.04
C LEU A 55 18.77 -33.17 -13.85
N GLY A 56 20.07 -33.09 -13.54
CA GLY A 56 20.93 -34.27 -13.46
C GLY A 56 20.92 -35.10 -14.76
N GLY A 57 20.80 -34.43 -15.91
CA GLY A 57 20.70 -35.08 -17.23
C GLY A 57 19.32 -35.63 -17.60
N ARG A 58 18.36 -35.73 -16.67
CA ARG A 58 16.98 -36.19 -16.95
C ARG A 58 16.08 -35.01 -17.35
N ALA A 59 15.22 -35.21 -18.34
CA ALA A 59 14.20 -34.23 -18.70
C ALA A 59 13.22 -34.00 -17.53
N ILE A 60 12.86 -32.75 -17.28
CA ILE A 60 11.91 -32.34 -16.23
C ILE A 60 10.81 -31.46 -16.84
N THR A 61 9.55 -31.68 -16.44
CA THR A 61 8.42 -30.87 -16.91
C THR A 61 8.25 -29.61 -16.06
N PHE A 62 7.38 -28.70 -16.52
CA PHE A 62 7.01 -27.53 -15.72
C PHE A 62 6.37 -27.94 -14.39
N GLU A 63 5.44 -28.89 -14.41
CA GLU A 63 4.69 -29.36 -13.24
C GLU A 63 5.63 -29.99 -12.21
N GLU A 64 6.61 -30.79 -12.67
CA GLU A 64 7.59 -31.42 -11.80
C GLU A 64 8.53 -30.38 -11.18
N ALA A 65 9.03 -29.42 -11.96
CA ALA A 65 9.87 -28.34 -11.46
C ALA A 65 9.10 -27.43 -10.48
N LEU A 66 7.87 -27.06 -10.80
CA LEU A 66 7.02 -26.26 -9.92
C LEU A 66 6.75 -27.00 -8.60
N SER A 67 6.39 -28.28 -8.68
CA SER A 67 6.12 -29.09 -7.47
C SER A 67 7.35 -29.17 -6.58
N ARG A 68 8.56 -29.36 -7.15
CA ARG A 68 9.82 -29.31 -6.39
C ARG A 68 10.01 -27.97 -5.68
N LEU A 69 9.86 -26.86 -6.41
CA LEU A 69 10.08 -25.53 -5.87
C LEU A 69 9.07 -25.19 -4.76
N ALA A 70 7.79 -25.42 -5.02
CA ALA A 70 6.70 -25.18 -4.07
C ALA A 70 6.79 -26.08 -2.81
N SER A 71 7.34 -27.29 -2.94
CA SER A 71 7.57 -28.16 -1.78
C SER A 71 8.68 -27.63 -0.86
N SER A 72 9.69 -26.95 -1.44
CA SER A 72 10.76 -26.33 -0.65
C SER A 72 10.38 -24.97 -0.08
N ASP A 73 9.60 -24.19 -0.83
CA ASP A 73 9.12 -22.88 -0.44
C ASP A 73 7.73 -22.64 -1.06
N PRO A 74 6.66 -22.67 -0.24
CA PRO A 74 5.32 -22.37 -0.71
C PRO A 74 5.17 -20.97 -1.34
N ARG A 75 6.04 -20.00 -0.99
CA ARG A 75 6.01 -18.63 -1.54
C ARG A 75 6.53 -18.56 -2.96
N ALA A 76 7.30 -19.54 -3.40
CA ALA A 76 7.85 -19.56 -4.74
C ALA A 76 6.75 -19.61 -5.81
N PHE A 77 5.61 -20.26 -5.53
CA PHE A 77 4.47 -20.25 -6.44
C PHE A 77 3.80 -18.88 -6.53
N ASP A 78 3.63 -18.18 -5.41
CA ASP A 78 3.09 -16.82 -5.38
C ASP A 78 3.97 -15.85 -6.20
N LEU A 79 5.29 -15.95 -6.01
CA LEU A 79 6.27 -15.20 -6.75
C LEU A 79 6.22 -15.52 -8.25
N TYR A 80 6.01 -16.79 -8.60
CA TYR A 80 5.83 -17.22 -9.98
C TYR A 80 4.54 -16.66 -10.60
N LEU A 81 3.42 -16.66 -9.89
CA LEU A 81 2.15 -16.09 -10.37
C LEU A 81 2.31 -14.60 -10.69
N ALA A 82 2.85 -13.82 -9.75
CA ALA A 82 3.12 -12.39 -9.96
C ALA A 82 4.11 -12.16 -11.12
N TYR A 83 5.19 -12.94 -11.18
CA TYR A 83 6.16 -12.83 -12.27
C TYR A 83 5.53 -13.14 -13.63
N ARG A 84 4.80 -14.25 -13.73
CA ARG A 84 4.12 -14.70 -14.96
C ARG A 84 3.13 -13.66 -15.46
N ASP A 85 2.28 -13.13 -14.57
CA ASP A 85 1.27 -12.14 -14.90
C ASP A 85 1.90 -10.84 -15.47
N LEU A 86 2.92 -10.31 -14.80
CA LEU A 86 3.69 -9.16 -15.32
C LEU A 86 4.33 -9.45 -16.69
N ARG A 87 4.88 -10.65 -16.90
CA ARG A 87 5.47 -11.05 -18.19
C ARG A 87 4.42 -11.20 -19.28
N MET A 88 3.20 -11.61 -18.95
CA MET A 88 2.05 -11.62 -19.87
C MET A 88 1.63 -10.20 -20.26
N MET A 89 1.75 -9.23 -19.35
CA MET A 89 1.57 -7.80 -19.64
C MET A 89 2.73 -7.16 -20.43
N GLY A 90 3.73 -7.95 -20.86
CA GLY A 90 4.90 -7.48 -21.60
C GLY A 90 5.94 -6.75 -20.75
N LEU A 91 5.81 -6.80 -19.42
CA LEU A 91 6.76 -6.18 -18.50
C LEU A 91 8.00 -7.08 -18.30
N LYS A 92 9.09 -6.49 -17.82
CA LYS A 92 10.37 -7.18 -17.60
C LYS A 92 10.78 -7.12 -16.11
N PRO A 93 10.01 -7.71 -15.19
CA PRO A 93 10.44 -7.83 -13.81
C PRO A 93 11.66 -8.74 -13.71
N ARG A 94 12.51 -8.50 -12.70
CA ARG A 94 13.59 -9.42 -12.31
C ARG A 94 13.23 -10.03 -10.96
N PRO A 95 13.22 -11.35 -10.81
CA PRO A 95 12.98 -11.97 -9.52
C PRO A 95 14.19 -11.85 -8.59
N GLY A 96 13.90 -11.62 -7.31
CA GLY A 96 14.81 -11.75 -6.19
C GLY A 96 14.23 -12.72 -5.16
N ASP A 97 14.77 -12.67 -3.94
CA ASP A 97 14.32 -13.52 -2.84
C ASP A 97 13.00 -12.98 -2.25
N GLY A 98 11.88 -13.66 -2.53
CA GLY A 98 10.53 -13.27 -2.07
C GLY A 98 9.95 -11.99 -2.69
N HIS A 99 10.60 -11.38 -3.68
CA HIS A 99 10.16 -10.11 -4.29
C HIS A 99 10.53 -10.02 -5.77
N LEU A 100 9.92 -9.06 -6.47
CA LEU A 100 10.26 -8.70 -7.85
C LEU A 100 10.84 -7.29 -7.90
N ILE A 101 11.69 -7.03 -8.89
CA ILE A 101 12.17 -5.69 -9.23
C ILE A 101 11.66 -5.33 -10.62
N LEU A 102 10.80 -4.30 -10.72
CA LEU A 102 10.24 -3.82 -11.98
C LEU A 102 10.70 -2.38 -12.21
N GLY A 103 11.50 -2.15 -13.26
CA GLY A 103 12.00 -0.81 -13.59
C GLY A 103 12.71 -0.11 -12.42
N GLY A 104 13.44 -0.87 -11.60
CA GLY A 104 14.10 -0.36 -10.39
C GLY A 104 13.21 -0.30 -9.14
N ALA A 105 11.89 -0.33 -9.28
CA ALA A 105 10.97 -0.38 -8.15
C ALA A 105 10.88 -1.78 -7.54
N ARG A 106 10.93 -1.86 -6.21
CA ARG A 106 10.70 -3.10 -5.45
C ARG A 106 9.21 -3.42 -5.41
N MET A 107 8.89 -4.69 -5.63
CA MET A 107 7.54 -5.24 -5.54
C MET A 107 7.55 -6.44 -4.60
N ASP A 108 6.98 -6.28 -3.41
CA ASP A 108 6.83 -7.35 -2.44
C ASP A 108 5.63 -8.23 -2.82
N VAL A 109 5.80 -9.55 -2.76
CA VAL A 109 4.73 -10.51 -3.06
C VAL A 109 4.18 -11.05 -1.75
N LEU A 110 2.94 -10.68 -1.42
CA LEU A 110 2.30 -10.98 -0.13
C LEU A 110 0.95 -11.65 -0.35
N ARG A 111 0.57 -12.54 0.55
CA ARG A 111 -0.74 -13.19 0.56
C ARG A 111 -1.76 -12.35 1.32
N PRO A 112 -3.06 -12.50 1.05
CA PRO A 112 -4.13 -11.80 1.78
C PRO A 112 -4.03 -11.95 3.32
N GLU A 113 -3.64 -13.12 3.81
CA GLU A 113 -3.50 -13.41 5.24
C GLU A 113 -2.19 -12.91 5.87
N ASP A 114 -1.25 -12.38 5.09
CA ASP A 114 0.00 -11.89 5.64
C ASP A 114 -0.24 -10.67 6.51
N PRO A 115 0.48 -10.54 7.64
CA PRO A 115 0.41 -9.35 8.46
C PRO A 115 0.88 -8.13 7.66
N LEU A 116 0.29 -6.97 7.92
CA LEU A 116 0.75 -5.73 7.29
C LEU A 116 2.24 -5.48 7.66
N PRO A 117 3.15 -5.34 6.69
CA PRO A 117 4.58 -5.18 6.95
C PRO A 117 4.91 -3.73 7.35
N VAL A 118 4.50 -3.31 8.56
CA VAL A 118 4.56 -1.92 9.01
C VAL A 118 5.99 -1.34 8.94
N ARG A 119 7.00 -2.13 9.29
CA ARG A 119 8.41 -1.69 9.28
C ARG A 119 8.90 -1.40 7.85
N GLU A 120 8.52 -2.23 6.90
CA GLU A 120 8.86 -2.08 5.50
C GLU A 120 8.10 -0.89 4.89
N LEU A 121 6.86 -0.65 5.33
CA LEU A 121 6.09 0.55 4.97
C LEU A 121 6.72 1.83 5.54
N GLU A 122 7.29 1.79 6.75
CA GLU A 122 8.05 2.91 7.34
C GLU A 122 9.24 3.34 6.48
N GLU A 123 9.78 2.46 5.65
CA GLU A 123 10.91 2.76 4.78
C GLU A 123 10.52 3.39 3.45
N VAL A 124 9.24 3.37 3.06
CA VAL A 124 8.79 3.86 1.74
C VAL A 124 8.96 5.38 1.66
N ARG A 125 9.89 5.87 0.84
CA ARG A 125 10.17 7.30 0.69
C ARG A 125 9.21 7.98 -0.30
N GLU A 126 9.12 9.31 -0.25
CA GLU A 126 8.31 10.09 -1.20
C GLU A 126 8.88 10.05 -2.63
N THR A 127 10.21 9.93 -2.73
CA THR A 127 10.96 9.92 -3.99
C THR A 127 10.99 8.55 -4.67
N GLU A 128 10.44 7.52 -4.03
CA GLU A 128 10.46 6.16 -4.57
C GLU A 128 9.04 5.61 -4.74
N ILE A 129 8.92 4.64 -5.63
CA ILE A 129 7.71 3.83 -5.77
C ILE A 129 8.04 2.43 -5.32
N ARG A 130 7.18 1.86 -4.48
CA ARG A 130 7.15 0.42 -4.22
C ARG A 130 5.81 -0.15 -4.68
N PHE A 131 5.77 -1.45 -4.88
CA PHE A 131 4.55 -2.16 -5.20
C PHE A 131 4.30 -3.30 -4.22
N LEU A 132 3.03 -3.64 -4.05
CA LEU A 132 2.62 -4.94 -3.54
C LEU A 132 2.00 -5.72 -4.69
N ALA A 133 2.35 -7.00 -4.83
CA ALA A 133 1.61 -7.97 -5.62
C ALA A 133 0.93 -8.95 -4.67
N VAL A 134 -0.38 -9.09 -4.80
CA VAL A 134 -1.22 -9.89 -3.92
C VAL A 134 -1.91 -10.96 -4.75
N PRO A 135 -1.27 -12.14 -4.95
CA PRO A 135 -1.94 -13.30 -5.49
C PRO A 135 -2.98 -13.83 -4.49
N ASP A 136 -4.18 -14.10 -4.97
CA ASP A 136 -5.21 -14.78 -4.18
C ASP A 136 -5.12 -16.31 -4.31
N ARG A 137 -6.06 -17.02 -3.68
CA ARG A 137 -6.11 -18.48 -3.68
C ARG A 137 -6.56 -19.09 -5.01
N GLU A 138 -7.15 -18.29 -5.90
CA GLU A 138 -7.59 -18.71 -7.23
C GLU A 138 -6.49 -18.44 -8.29
N GLY A 139 -5.46 -17.70 -7.91
CA GLY A 139 -4.29 -17.39 -8.73
C GLY A 139 -4.33 -16.02 -9.41
N ASP A 140 -5.35 -15.21 -9.12
CA ASP A 140 -5.45 -13.84 -9.61
C ASP A 140 -4.54 -12.91 -8.81
N VAL A 141 -3.82 -12.02 -9.50
CA VAL A 141 -2.85 -11.11 -8.88
C VAL A 141 -3.38 -9.69 -8.88
N THR A 142 -3.50 -9.10 -7.68
CA THR A 142 -3.86 -7.69 -7.52
C THR A 142 -2.63 -6.86 -7.14
N TYR A 143 -2.48 -5.67 -7.75
CA TYR A 143 -1.33 -4.80 -7.49
C TYR A 143 -1.71 -3.50 -6.78
N TYR A 144 -0.85 -3.08 -5.86
CA TYR A 144 -0.95 -1.80 -5.17
C TYR A 144 0.34 -1.01 -5.34
N GLU A 145 0.23 0.24 -5.77
CA GLU A 145 1.32 1.23 -5.75
C GLU A 145 1.40 1.86 -4.36
N LEU A 146 2.62 1.95 -3.84
CA LEU A 146 2.96 2.56 -2.56
C LEU A 146 3.88 3.76 -2.76
N ARG A 147 3.58 4.87 -2.06
CA ARG A 147 4.45 6.04 -1.97
C ARG A 147 4.43 6.64 -0.59
N GLY A 148 5.58 7.11 -0.11
CA GLY A 148 5.64 7.91 1.11
C GLY A 148 4.89 9.23 0.94
N VAL A 149 4.30 9.72 2.02
CA VAL A 149 3.67 11.03 2.11
C VAL A 149 4.03 11.64 3.46
N GLY A 150 4.86 12.69 3.44
CA GLY A 150 5.27 13.42 4.64
C GLY A 150 4.39 14.62 4.96
N HIS A 151 3.57 15.09 4.02
CA HIS A 151 2.68 16.23 4.20
C HIS A 151 1.46 16.15 3.27
N LEU A 152 0.34 16.74 3.70
CA LEU A 152 -0.82 17.02 2.84
C LEU A 152 -1.00 18.51 2.71
N GLU A 153 -1.06 18.99 1.47
CA GLU A 153 -1.34 20.40 1.18
C GLU A 153 -2.80 20.72 1.54
N GLY A 154 -2.97 21.52 2.59
CA GLY A 154 -4.26 21.96 3.09
C GLY A 154 -4.37 23.49 3.15
N SER A 155 -5.61 23.98 3.06
CA SER A 155 -5.92 25.42 3.03
C SER A 155 -6.92 25.87 4.09
N PHE A 156 -7.31 25.00 5.02
CA PHE A 156 -8.12 25.38 6.17
C PHE A 156 -7.30 26.19 7.18
N PRO A 157 -7.70 27.41 7.53
CA PRO A 157 -7.10 28.13 8.65
C PRO A 157 -7.57 27.54 9.99
N LEU A 158 -6.85 27.90 11.06
CA LEU A 158 -7.33 27.71 12.43
C LEU A 158 -8.48 28.68 12.73
N PRO A 159 -9.47 28.28 13.55
CA PRO A 159 -10.55 29.17 13.96
C PRO A 159 -10.05 30.26 14.91
N ARG A 160 -10.81 31.34 15.04
CA ARG A 160 -10.63 32.30 16.13
C ARG A 160 -10.83 31.63 17.48
N GLY A 161 -10.01 32.03 18.45
CA GLY A 161 -10.10 31.56 19.83
C GLY A 161 -11.31 32.13 20.59
N GLY A 162 -11.40 31.77 21.87
CA GLY A 162 -12.53 32.16 22.72
C GLY A 162 -13.74 31.23 22.60
N ILE A 163 -13.56 30.05 22.02
CA ILE A 163 -14.60 29.03 21.87
C ILE A 163 -14.94 28.49 23.27
N VAL A 164 -16.21 28.54 23.64
CA VAL A 164 -16.69 27.97 24.91
C VAL A 164 -17.37 26.64 24.62
N VAL A 165 -16.97 25.61 25.36
CA VAL A 165 -17.47 24.26 25.20
C VAL A 165 -18.02 23.76 26.54
N GLU A 166 -19.19 23.13 26.48
CA GLU A 166 -19.84 22.50 27.62
C GLU A 166 -19.89 20.97 27.40
N ALA A 167 -19.82 20.21 28.50
CA ALA A 167 -20.00 18.77 28.45
C ALA A 167 -21.49 18.42 28.33
N LEU A 168 -21.81 17.49 27.43
CA LEU A 168 -23.11 16.83 27.36
C LEU A 168 -22.85 15.31 27.33
N GLY A 169 -22.78 14.69 28.51
CA GLY A 169 -22.33 13.31 28.63
C GLY A 169 -20.87 13.16 28.20
N ASP A 170 -20.62 12.35 27.19
CA ASP A 170 -19.31 12.14 26.54
C ASP A 170 -19.07 13.06 25.32
N ARG A 171 -19.96 14.03 25.10
CA ARG A 171 -19.93 14.95 23.96
C ARG A 171 -19.59 16.38 24.36
N TYR A 172 -19.15 17.16 23.38
CA TYR A 172 -18.70 18.54 23.55
C TYR A 172 -19.59 19.50 22.76
N LEU A 173 -20.41 20.29 23.46
CA LEU A 173 -21.35 21.23 22.86
C LEU A 173 -20.77 22.64 22.82
N VAL A 174 -20.82 23.32 21.66
CA VAL A 174 -20.29 24.68 21.53
C VAL A 174 -21.33 25.75 21.91
N SER A 175 -20.94 26.59 22.85
CA SER A 175 -21.68 27.78 23.33
C SER A 175 -21.21 29.03 22.56
N GLY A 176 -21.96 29.45 21.53
CA GLY A 176 -21.62 30.58 20.64
C GLY A 176 -20.69 30.23 19.47
N GLY A 177 -20.32 31.20 18.62
CA GLY A 177 -19.25 31.05 17.60
C GLY A 177 -19.41 29.95 16.54
N ARG A 178 -20.62 29.41 16.33
CA ARG A 178 -20.84 28.15 15.58
C ARG A 178 -20.53 28.24 14.09
N GLY A 179 -20.82 29.37 13.45
CA GLY A 179 -20.74 29.51 11.99
C GLY A 179 -19.31 29.38 11.42
N GLU A 180 -18.31 29.96 12.09
CA GLU A 180 -16.91 29.84 11.67
C GLU A 180 -16.42 28.39 11.81
N LEU A 181 -16.72 27.74 12.93
CA LEU A 181 -16.35 26.35 13.16
C LEU A 181 -16.94 25.42 12.10
N GLU A 182 -18.20 25.61 11.73
CA GLU A 182 -18.85 24.84 10.67
C GLU A 182 -18.20 25.07 9.30
N GLN A 183 -17.87 26.32 8.95
CA GLN A 183 -17.15 26.66 7.71
C GLN A 183 -15.76 26.03 7.65
N LEU A 184 -15.10 25.92 8.81
CA LEU A 184 -13.80 25.24 8.98
C LEU A 184 -13.94 23.74 9.26
N MET A 185 -15.16 23.22 9.11
CA MET A 185 -15.50 21.80 9.21
C MET A 185 -15.23 21.20 10.60
N TYR A 186 -15.26 21.98 11.67
CA TYR A 186 -15.30 21.48 13.04
C TYR A 186 -16.74 21.17 13.45
N GLY A 187 -16.93 20.02 14.09
CA GLY A 187 -18.20 19.59 14.64
C GLY A 187 -19.24 19.12 13.63
N VAL A 188 -20.39 18.74 14.16
CA VAL A 188 -21.60 18.40 13.41
C VAL A 188 -22.77 19.17 14.03
N ARG A 189 -23.51 19.89 13.18
CA ARG A 189 -24.72 20.58 13.61
C ARG A 189 -25.82 19.57 13.94
N THR A 190 -26.39 19.70 15.13
CA THR A 190 -27.56 18.94 15.58
C THR A 190 -28.63 19.90 16.09
N GLU A 191 -29.79 19.37 16.48
CA GLU A 191 -30.87 20.14 17.11
C GLU A 191 -30.44 20.80 18.43
N PHE A 192 -29.48 20.19 19.14
CA PHE A 192 -28.96 20.70 20.41
C PHE A 192 -27.86 21.77 20.23
N GLY A 193 -27.34 21.91 19.01
CA GLY A 193 -26.27 22.83 18.67
C GLY A 193 -25.10 22.14 17.94
N LEU A 194 -23.95 22.80 17.91
CA LEU A 194 -22.76 22.27 17.27
C LEU A 194 -22.04 21.33 18.24
N ILE A 195 -21.94 20.05 17.88
CA ILE A 195 -21.24 19.04 18.69
C ILE A 195 -19.87 18.79 18.08
N LEU A 196 -18.81 18.93 18.87
CA LEU A 196 -17.45 18.54 18.49
C LEU A 196 -17.20 17.06 18.81
N SER A 197 -16.42 16.40 17.97
CA SER A 197 -15.81 15.12 18.33
C SER A 197 -14.80 15.31 19.47
N GLN A 198 -14.41 14.18 20.08
CA GLN A 198 -13.41 14.17 21.13
C GLN A 198 -12.07 14.77 20.66
N GLU A 199 -11.61 14.40 19.47
CA GLU A 199 -10.34 14.85 18.89
C GLU A 199 -10.42 16.32 18.44
N GLU A 200 -11.58 16.74 17.91
CA GLU A 200 -11.85 18.15 17.58
C GLU A 200 -11.69 19.04 18.80
N TYR A 201 -12.34 18.67 19.92
CA TYR A 201 -12.23 19.45 21.15
C TYR A 201 -10.84 19.36 21.78
N SER A 202 -10.25 18.16 21.85
CA SER A 202 -8.88 17.95 22.36
C SER A 202 -7.88 18.83 21.63
N PHE A 203 -7.96 18.91 20.30
CA PHE A 203 -7.12 19.77 19.46
C PHE A 203 -7.30 21.26 19.76
N LEU A 204 -8.54 21.76 19.74
CA LEU A 204 -8.83 23.18 19.98
C LEU A 204 -8.45 23.61 21.40
N HIS A 205 -8.69 22.74 22.39
CA HIS A 205 -8.30 22.96 23.77
C HIS A 205 -6.77 22.99 23.93
N LYS A 206 -6.05 22.06 23.29
CA LYS A 206 -4.58 22.01 23.32
C LYS A 206 -3.94 23.29 22.76
N LEU A 207 -4.55 23.90 21.75
CA LEU A 207 -4.09 25.17 21.18
C LEU A 207 -4.54 26.42 21.97
N GLY A 208 -5.31 26.25 23.05
CA GLY A 208 -5.88 27.38 23.81
C GLY A 208 -6.98 28.14 23.06
N LEU A 209 -7.52 27.59 21.97
CA LEU A 209 -8.59 28.21 21.18
C LEU A 209 -9.96 27.94 21.81
N ALA A 210 -10.11 26.81 22.51
CA ALA A 210 -11.32 26.43 23.22
C ALA A 210 -11.09 26.25 24.73
N ARG A 211 -12.09 26.60 25.53
CA ARG A 211 -12.15 26.41 26.99
C ARG A 211 -13.41 25.66 27.39
N GLY A 212 -13.34 24.91 28.48
CA GLY A 212 -14.46 24.09 28.95
C GLY A 212 -13.99 22.94 29.84
N PRO A 213 -14.70 21.79 29.84
CA PRO A 213 -14.31 20.59 30.59
C PRO A 213 -12.95 20.04 30.12
N ASN A 214 -12.28 19.23 30.95
CA ASN A 214 -11.06 18.57 30.51
C ASN A 214 -11.36 17.61 29.33
N PRO A 215 -10.62 17.71 28.20
CA PRO A 215 -10.84 16.82 27.06
C PRO A 215 -10.45 15.38 27.42
N ILE A 216 -11.29 14.43 27.05
CA ILE A 216 -10.91 13.01 27.03
C ILE A 216 -9.92 12.87 25.87
N ARG A 217 -8.77 12.23 26.10
CA ARG A 217 -7.77 12.01 25.04
C ARG A 217 -7.88 10.60 24.47
N GLY A 218 -7.77 10.49 23.15
CA GLY A 218 -7.84 9.22 22.43
C GLY A 218 -6.51 8.82 21.79
N PRO A 219 -6.37 7.56 21.34
CA PRO A 219 -5.18 7.09 20.64
C PRO A 219 -4.95 7.76 19.28
N PHE A 220 -5.93 8.51 18.76
CA PHE A 220 -5.89 9.14 17.44
C PHE A 220 -5.73 10.67 17.48
N ASP A 221 -5.60 11.26 18.67
CA ASP A 221 -5.44 12.71 18.85
C ASP A 221 -4.25 13.26 18.05
N GLU A 222 -3.15 12.51 17.95
CA GLU A 222 -1.96 12.91 17.19
C GLU A 222 -2.23 12.97 15.68
N ILE A 223 -2.93 11.97 15.14
CA ILE A 223 -3.31 11.91 13.72
C ILE A 223 -4.19 13.09 13.38
N TYR A 224 -5.25 13.30 14.18
CA TYR A 224 -6.16 14.42 14.01
C TYR A 224 -5.44 15.76 14.07
N SER A 225 -4.62 15.96 15.10
CA SER A 225 -3.86 17.20 15.30
C SER A 225 -2.92 17.48 14.14
N THR A 226 -2.20 16.48 13.66
CA THR A 226 -1.24 16.65 12.56
C THR A 226 -1.95 17.03 11.27
N LEU A 227 -3.04 16.34 10.93
CA LEU A 227 -3.85 16.66 9.76
C LEU A 227 -4.41 18.09 9.82
N ARG A 228 -4.88 18.54 10.99
CA ARG A 228 -5.33 19.93 11.18
C ARG A 228 -4.19 20.94 11.07
N MET A 229 -3.02 20.63 11.63
CA MET A 229 -1.84 21.49 11.51
C MET A 229 -1.32 21.60 10.07
N TRP A 230 -1.59 20.61 9.22
CA TRP A 230 -1.35 20.68 7.78
C TRP A 230 -2.44 21.43 7.01
N GLY A 231 -3.38 22.09 7.69
CA GLY A 231 -4.45 22.86 7.05
C GLY A 231 -5.51 21.98 6.38
N THR A 232 -5.61 20.70 6.73
CA THR A 232 -6.68 19.82 6.23
C THR A 232 -7.83 19.72 7.24
N ALA A 233 -8.99 19.20 6.83
CA ALA A 233 -10.11 18.93 7.73
C ALA A 233 -10.45 17.43 7.79
N PRO A 234 -9.94 16.68 8.79
CA PRO A 234 -10.38 15.32 9.06
C PRO A 234 -11.79 15.28 9.65
N LYS A 235 -12.68 14.47 9.06
CA LYS A 235 -14.01 14.09 9.58
C LYS A 235 -14.11 12.58 9.70
N SER A 236 -15.10 12.07 10.43
CA SER A 236 -15.33 10.63 10.56
C SER A 236 -15.35 9.90 9.20
N GLY A 237 -14.45 8.92 9.08
CA GLY A 237 -14.32 8.02 7.94
C GLY A 237 -15.18 6.77 8.04
N LEU A 238 -15.99 6.61 9.09
CA LEU A 238 -16.73 5.39 9.42
C LEU A 238 -17.51 4.80 8.23
N LYS A 239 -18.16 5.65 7.43
CA LYS A 239 -18.92 5.25 6.24
C LYS A 239 -18.08 4.62 5.12
N PHE A 240 -16.76 4.61 5.27
CA PHE A 240 -15.78 4.05 4.34
C PHE A 240 -14.88 2.99 5.00
N GLY A 241 -15.14 2.61 6.25
CA GLY A 241 -14.27 1.71 7.01
C GLY A 241 -12.91 2.31 7.40
N ALA A 242 -12.73 3.62 7.22
CA ALA A 242 -11.50 4.34 7.57
C ALA A 242 -11.68 5.16 8.86
N LEU A 243 -10.59 5.55 9.50
CA LEU A 243 -10.64 6.43 10.68
C LEU A 243 -11.16 7.83 10.27
N TYR A 244 -10.51 8.44 9.28
CA TYR A 244 -10.90 9.76 8.78
C TYR A 244 -11.14 9.77 7.27
N ARG A 245 -12.07 10.62 6.86
CA ARG A 245 -12.12 11.21 5.51
C ARG A 245 -11.60 12.64 5.62
N VAL A 246 -10.65 13.02 4.78
CA VAL A 246 -9.91 14.28 4.95
C VAL A 246 -10.14 15.20 3.76
N TYR A 247 -10.42 16.46 4.04
CA TYR A 247 -10.65 17.52 3.05
C TYR A 247 -9.44 18.45 2.94
N ALA A 248 -9.05 18.81 1.72
CA ALA A 248 -7.92 19.71 1.45
C ALA A 248 -8.25 21.18 1.73
N GLY A 249 -9.48 21.62 1.47
CA GLY A 249 -9.84 23.02 1.67
C GLY A 249 -11.33 23.28 1.84
N PRO A 250 -11.71 24.51 2.25
CA PRO A 250 -13.12 24.88 2.43
C PRO A 250 -13.98 24.74 1.17
N SER A 251 -13.38 24.84 -0.01
CA SER A 251 -14.06 24.65 -1.31
C SER A 251 -14.24 23.17 -1.69
N SER A 252 -13.66 22.22 -0.94
CA SER A 252 -13.74 20.80 -1.24
C SER A 252 -15.16 20.26 -1.03
N ARG A 253 -15.85 19.92 -2.13
CA ARG A 253 -17.18 19.27 -2.09
C ARG A 253 -17.13 17.81 -1.63
N HIS A 254 -15.98 17.17 -1.79
CA HIS A 254 -15.73 15.78 -1.40
C HIS A 254 -14.35 15.69 -0.76
N SER A 255 -14.18 14.76 0.18
CA SER A 255 -12.86 14.47 0.74
C SER A 255 -11.94 13.85 -0.31
N GLU A 256 -10.66 14.20 -0.31
CA GLU A 256 -9.65 13.71 -1.24
C GLU A 256 -9.02 12.40 -0.73
N TRP A 257 -8.91 12.27 0.60
CA TRP A 257 -8.21 11.15 1.25
C TRP A 257 -9.09 10.38 2.23
N LEU A 258 -8.77 9.09 2.38
CA LEU A 258 -9.16 8.25 3.51
C LEU A 258 -7.90 7.94 4.31
N VAL A 259 -7.91 8.18 5.61
CA VAL A 259 -6.77 7.94 6.50
C VAL A 259 -7.14 6.84 7.49
N SER A 260 -6.27 5.83 7.61
CA SER A 260 -6.37 4.78 8.62
C SER A 260 -4.99 4.57 9.28
N PRO A 261 -4.91 4.37 10.61
CA PRO A 261 -3.69 3.92 11.25
C PRO A 261 -3.25 2.57 10.70
N ALA A 262 -1.96 2.40 10.39
CA ALA A 262 -1.45 1.07 10.02
C ALA A 262 -1.61 0.07 11.17
N SER A 263 -1.59 0.52 12.43
CA SER A 263 -1.87 -0.32 13.60
C SER A 263 -3.31 -0.86 13.66
N SER A 264 -4.25 -0.32 12.88
CA SER A 264 -5.62 -0.83 12.76
C SER A 264 -5.82 -1.74 11.55
N VAL A 265 -4.76 -2.04 10.80
CA VAL A 265 -4.79 -2.92 9.62
C VAL A 265 -3.99 -4.17 9.94
N SER A 266 -4.69 -5.27 10.24
CA SER A 266 -4.05 -6.53 10.67
C SER A 266 -3.26 -7.19 9.54
N ASP A 267 -3.82 -7.19 8.34
CA ASP A 267 -3.36 -8.03 7.23
C ASP A 267 -3.59 -7.37 5.85
N ILE A 268 -3.05 -8.00 4.82
CA ILE A 268 -3.14 -7.54 3.43
C ILE A 268 -4.58 -7.58 2.90
N SER A 269 -5.42 -8.50 3.38
CA SER A 269 -6.85 -8.56 3.02
C SER A 269 -7.59 -7.30 3.49
N THR A 270 -7.33 -6.87 4.73
CA THR A 270 -7.88 -5.64 5.30
C THR A 270 -7.37 -4.42 4.52
N LEU A 271 -6.09 -4.39 4.16
CA LEU A 271 -5.52 -3.36 3.28
C LEU A 271 -6.23 -3.30 1.92
N ALA A 272 -6.42 -4.47 1.29
CA ALA A 272 -7.08 -4.59 0.00
C ALA A 272 -8.53 -4.08 0.04
N GLY A 273 -9.27 -4.41 1.10
CA GLY A 273 -10.62 -3.88 1.34
C GLY A 273 -10.66 -2.36 1.43
N LEU A 274 -9.77 -1.77 2.24
CA LEU A 274 -9.65 -0.31 2.36
C LEU A 274 -9.28 0.35 1.03
N ALA A 275 -8.30 -0.21 0.31
CA ALA A 275 -7.84 0.32 -0.97
C ALA A 275 -8.94 0.22 -2.04
N ARG A 276 -9.71 -0.87 -2.04
CA ARG A 276 -10.87 -1.07 -2.93
C ARG A 276 -11.95 -0.04 -2.68
N VAL A 277 -12.31 0.20 -1.42
CA VAL A 277 -13.30 1.24 -1.04
C VAL A 277 -12.79 2.61 -1.47
N ALA A 278 -11.55 2.97 -1.13
CA ALA A 278 -10.96 4.25 -1.51
C ALA A 278 -11.01 4.47 -3.03
N HIS A 279 -10.62 3.46 -3.81
CA HIS A 279 -10.69 3.50 -5.27
C HIS A 279 -12.13 3.70 -5.78
N ALA A 280 -13.10 2.95 -5.25
CA ALA A 280 -14.50 3.04 -5.66
C ALA A 280 -15.11 4.43 -5.43
N VAL A 281 -14.71 5.12 -4.36
CA VAL A 281 -15.20 6.47 -4.04
C VAL A 281 -14.25 7.59 -4.51
N ARG A 282 -13.30 7.24 -5.40
CA ARG A 282 -12.31 8.15 -6.02
C ARG A 282 -11.51 8.94 -4.98
N LYS A 283 -10.98 8.25 -3.98
CA LYS A 283 -10.12 8.78 -2.92
C LYS A 283 -8.79 8.04 -2.89
N VAL A 284 -7.79 8.69 -2.31
CA VAL A 284 -6.50 8.05 -2.02
C VAL A 284 -6.53 7.50 -0.60
N LEU A 285 -6.22 6.21 -0.43
CA LEU A 285 -5.99 5.63 0.89
C LEU A 285 -4.61 6.06 1.39
N LEU A 286 -4.56 6.53 2.63
CA LEU A 286 -3.35 6.87 3.37
C LEU A 286 -3.29 6.01 4.63
N LEU A 287 -2.24 5.21 4.76
CA LEU A 287 -1.91 4.53 5.99
C LEU A 287 -1.04 5.45 6.85
N TRP A 288 -1.51 5.78 8.04
CA TRP A 288 -0.72 6.51 9.02
C TRP A 288 0.23 5.57 9.75
N ILE A 289 1.52 5.83 9.64
CA ILE A 289 2.58 5.04 10.24
C ILE A 289 3.10 5.79 11.47
N GLY A 290 2.94 5.19 12.65
CA GLY A 290 3.21 5.85 13.94
C GLY A 290 4.65 6.34 14.12
N GLY A 291 4.86 7.23 15.10
CA GLY A 291 6.20 7.62 15.58
C GLY A 291 6.93 8.72 14.82
N ARG A 292 6.51 9.07 13.58
CA ARG A 292 7.14 10.15 12.78
C ARG A 292 6.17 10.99 11.92
N SER A 293 4.87 10.92 12.19
CA SER A 293 3.84 11.59 11.36
C SER A 293 3.95 11.27 9.87
N LYS A 294 4.43 10.06 9.54
CA LYS A 294 4.63 9.61 8.17
C LYS A 294 3.40 8.85 7.71
N MET A 295 3.05 9.00 6.44
CA MET A 295 2.02 8.19 5.82
C MET A 295 2.56 7.46 4.60
N VAL A 296 1.87 6.39 4.22
CA VAL A 296 2.05 5.72 2.93
C VAL A 296 0.74 5.77 2.18
N SER A 297 0.77 6.35 0.97
CA SER A 297 -0.37 6.25 0.06
C SER A 297 -0.41 4.87 -0.57
N VAL A 298 -1.62 4.31 -0.67
CA VAL A 298 -1.87 2.99 -1.25
C VAL A 298 -2.90 3.14 -2.35
N ARG A 299 -2.52 2.75 -3.57
CA ARG A 299 -3.40 2.87 -4.75
C ARG A 299 -3.44 1.55 -5.50
N TRP A 300 -4.64 1.03 -5.69
CA TRP A 300 -4.83 -0.07 -6.65
C TRP A 300 -4.38 0.37 -8.04
N THR A 301 -3.62 -0.49 -8.72
CA THR A 301 -3.24 -0.29 -10.10
C THR A 301 -3.49 -1.55 -10.91
N LYS A 302 -4.08 -1.38 -12.10
CA LYS A 302 -4.26 -2.47 -13.06
C LYS A 302 -2.94 -2.91 -13.67
N ARG A 303 -1.99 -1.99 -13.80
CA ARG A 303 -0.70 -2.24 -14.43
C ARG A 303 0.39 -1.50 -13.67
N PRO A 304 1.27 -2.21 -12.94
CA PRO A 304 2.43 -1.60 -12.32
C PRO A 304 3.33 -0.95 -13.37
N THR A 305 3.54 0.36 -13.24
CA THR A 305 4.43 1.13 -14.10
C THR A 305 5.47 1.82 -13.24
N ALA A 306 6.72 1.39 -13.34
CA ALA A 306 7.82 2.16 -12.77
C ALA A 306 8.06 3.42 -13.63
N PRO A 307 8.48 4.54 -13.04
CA PRO A 307 8.91 5.70 -13.80
C PRO A 307 10.14 5.31 -14.65
N PRO A 308 10.38 6.00 -15.77
CA PRO A 308 11.62 5.86 -16.53
C PRO A 308 12.86 6.19 -15.70
#